data_AF-A0A248ZYN3-F1
#
_entry.id   AF-A0A248ZYN3-F1
#
_cell.length_a   1.000
_cell.length_b   1.000
_cell.length_c   1.000
_cell.angle_alpha   90.00
_cell.angle_beta   90.00
_cell.angle_gamma   90.00
#
_symmetry.space_group_name_H-M   'P 1'
#
loop_
_entity.id
_entity.type
_entity.pdbx_description
1 polymer ?
#
loop_
_entity_poly.entity_id
_entity_poly.type
_entity_poly.pdbx_seq_one_letter_code
_entity_poly.pdbx_strand_id
1 'polypeptide(L)'
;MKPFDLNKALAGEPVKLRNNDKAFVKYLISDDYIRDNKDHQVQGYTVDEENVFLSEVSWAVSGSHFNDGTIAQYDIVGMWEEPRPAVTLTLPCPLKEPQENMWFIDNDFTIVKSMFANAPFVKKFLPQGRCFASEEDAQEWLDAMRNSRR
;
A
#
# COMPACT_ATOMS: atom_id res chain seq x y z
N MET A 1 -5.08 4.53 8.96
CA MET A 1 -3.97 4.81 9.89
C MET A 1 -4.43 4.45 11.27
N LYS A 2 -3.75 3.49 11.90
CA LYS A 2 -4.01 3.12 13.30
C LYS A 2 -3.55 4.26 14.22
N PRO A 3 -4.36 4.65 15.23
CA PRO A 3 -3.94 5.66 16.20
C PRO A 3 -2.71 5.18 16.96
N PHE A 4 -1.88 6.12 17.42
CA PHE A 4 -0.69 5.82 18.21
C PHE A 4 -1.08 5.14 19.54
N ASP A 5 -0.37 4.07 19.88
CA ASP A 5 -0.53 3.31 21.13
C ASP A 5 0.87 3.09 21.74
N LEU A 6 1.15 3.81 22.83
CA LEU A 6 2.45 3.78 23.49
C LEU A 6 2.79 2.40 24.06
N ASN A 7 1.80 1.65 24.56
CA ASN A 7 2.06 0.33 25.15
C ASN A 7 2.48 -0.67 24.07
N LYS A 8 1.84 -0.62 22.90
CA LYS A 8 2.23 -1.43 21.75
C LYS A 8 3.61 -1.03 21.22
N ALA A 9 3.86 0.28 21.15
CA ALA A 9 5.15 0.78 20.72
C ALA A 9 6.30 0.31 21.64
N LEU A 10 6.09 0.38 22.97
CA LEU A 10 7.04 -0.14 23.97
C LEU A 10 7.17 -1.67 23.95
N ALA A 11 6.14 -2.39 23.50
CA ALA A 11 6.22 -3.83 23.25
C ALA A 11 7.03 -4.20 21.99
N GLY A 12 7.50 -3.20 21.23
CA GLY A 12 8.33 -3.37 20.04
C GLY A 12 7.56 -3.25 18.71
N GLU A 13 6.27 -2.90 18.72
CA GLU A 13 5.56 -2.60 17.48
C GLU A 13 6.06 -1.26 16.90
N PRO A 14 6.34 -1.18 15.58
CA PRO A 14 6.83 0.05 14.98
C PRO A 14 5.76 1.13 14.92
N VAL A 15 6.21 2.38 14.93
CA VAL A 15 5.37 3.57 14.79
C VAL A 15 5.65 4.28 13.48
N LYS A 16 4.67 5.07 13.03
CA LYS A 16 4.76 5.89 11.82
C LYS A 16 4.95 7.35 12.21
N LEU A 17 6.00 7.96 11.67
CA LEU A 17 6.26 9.39 11.83
C LEU A 17 5.53 10.22 10.77
N ARG A 18 5.37 11.52 11.02
CA ARG A 18 4.65 12.44 10.13
C ARG A 18 5.27 12.53 8.73
N ASN A 19 6.60 12.42 8.63
CA ASN A 19 7.33 12.35 7.37
C ASN A 19 7.19 11.01 6.62
N ASN A 20 6.40 10.07 7.16
CA ASN A 20 6.22 8.68 6.71
C ASN A 20 7.38 7.74 7.04
N ASP A 21 8.36 8.14 7.85
CA ASP A 21 9.41 7.23 8.28
C ASP A 21 8.89 6.22 9.31
N LYS A 22 9.59 5.10 9.37
CA LYS A 22 9.39 4.05 10.37
C LYS A 22 10.29 4.32 11.57
N ALA A 23 9.74 4.20 12.77
CA ALA A 23 10.50 4.33 14.01
C ALA A 23 10.11 3.25 15.02
N PHE A 24 10.97 3.04 16.00
CA PHE A 24 10.76 2.12 17.11
C PHE A 24 10.92 2.84 18.43
N VAL A 25 9.98 2.62 19.34
CA VAL A 25 10.10 3.07 20.73
C VAL A 25 10.84 1.99 21.51
N LYS A 26 11.84 2.39 22.30
CA LYS A 26 12.70 1.46 23.04
C LYS A 26 12.41 1.45 24.54
N TYR A 27 12.28 2.62 25.15
CA TYR A 27 11.99 2.74 26.57
C TYR A 27 11.32 4.07 26.91
N LEU A 28 10.65 4.07 28.05
CA LEU A 28 10.05 5.24 28.68
C LEU A 28 10.87 5.57 29.93
N ILE A 29 11.33 6.81 30.04
CA ILE A 29 12.02 7.30 31.23
C ILE A 29 10.98 7.62 32.32
N SER A 30 11.17 7.11 33.54
CA SER A 30 10.24 7.40 34.66
C SER A 30 10.17 8.90 34.93
N ASP A 31 9.00 9.37 35.35
CA ASP A 31 8.79 10.74 35.82
C ASP A 31 9.76 11.12 36.95
N ASP A 32 10.25 10.14 37.73
CA ASP A 32 11.25 10.37 38.80
C ASP A 32 12.59 10.91 38.27
N TYR A 33 12.91 10.62 37.00
CA TYR A 33 14.17 10.99 36.36
C TYR A 33 14.03 12.15 35.37
N ILE A 34 12.81 12.63 35.11
CA ILE A 34 12.53 13.79 34.23
C ILE A 34 11.77 14.84 35.02
N ARG A 35 12.49 15.88 35.45
CA ARG A 35 11.92 16.96 36.27
C ARG A 35 11.20 18.03 35.44
N ASP A 36 11.83 18.52 34.37
CA ASP A 36 11.38 19.74 33.70
C ASP A 36 11.09 19.56 32.20
N ASN A 37 11.76 18.63 31.52
CA ASN A 37 11.65 18.46 30.06
C ASN A 37 11.08 17.08 29.70
N LYS A 38 9.75 16.97 29.62
CA LYS A 38 9.03 15.75 29.27
C LYS A 38 9.06 15.42 27.77
N ASP A 39 9.70 16.25 26.95
CA ASP A 39 9.77 16.12 25.49
C ASP A 39 10.70 14.96 25.08
N HIS A 40 11.54 14.51 26.01
CA HIS A 40 12.49 13.41 25.82
C HIS A 40 12.13 12.17 26.65
N GLN A 41 10.88 12.03 27.09
CA GLN A 41 10.49 10.95 27.99
C GLN A 41 10.44 9.59 27.28
N VAL A 42 9.94 9.57 26.05
CA VAL A 42 9.92 8.39 25.19
C VAL A 42 11.19 8.41 24.35
N GLN A 43 11.98 7.34 24.41
CA GLN A 43 13.24 7.21 23.67
C GLN A 43 13.13 6.09 22.64
N GLY A 44 13.71 6.32 21.48
CA GLY A 44 13.70 5.36 20.38
C GLY A 44 14.61 5.77 19.24
N TYR A 45 14.35 5.24 18.06
CA TYR A 45 15.17 5.46 16.88
C TYR A 45 14.37 5.32 15.59
N THR A 46 14.83 5.96 14.54
CA THR A 46 14.34 5.81 13.17
C THR A 46 15.14 4.75 12.42
N VAL A 47 14.51 4.15 11.42
CA VAL A 47 15.15 3.22 10.51
C VAL A 47 14.82 3.56 9.05
N ASP A 48 15.66 3.11 8.13
CA ASP A 48 15.36 3.17 6.70
C ASP A 48 14.42 2.03 6.24
N GLU A 49 14.19 1.96 4.92
CA GLU A 49 13.35 0.94 4.29
C GLU A 49 13.86 -0.50 4.50
N GLU A 50 15.17 -0.67 4.71
CA GLU A 50 15.82 -1.96 5.01
C GLU A 50 15.84 -2.28 6.52
N ASN A 51 15.21 -1.44 7.34
CA ASN A 51 15.24 -1.47 8.81
C ASN A 51 16.64 -1.26 9.42
N VAL A 52 17.52 -0.54 8.72
CA VAL A 52 18.84 -0.14 9.23
C VAL A 52 18.68 1.12 10.09
N PHE A 53 19.37 1.15 11.23
CA PHE A 53 19.39 2.28 12.16
C PHE A 53 19.86 3.57 11.47
N LEU A 54 19.12 4.66 11.65
CA LEU A 54 19.47 5.98 11.12
C LEU A 54 19.85 6.96 12.23
N SER A 55 18.95 7.22 13.17
CA SER A 55 19.19 8.18 14.25
C SER A 55 18.36 7.87 15.49
N GLU A 56 18.88 8.23 16.65
CA GLU A 56 18.10 8.29 17.89
C GLU A 56 17.12 9.45 17.84
N VAL A 57 15.90 9.22 18.32
CA VAL A 57 14.85 10.22 18.38
C VAL A 57 14.09 10.04 19.69
N SER A 58 13.60 11.15 20.21
CA SER A 58 12.82 11.18 21.44
C SER A 58 11.52 11.91 21.26
N TRP A 59 10.54 11.58 22.08
CA TRP A 59 9.21 12.16 22.06
C TRP A 59 8.66 12.34 23.47
N ALA A 60 7.64 13.19 23.57
CA ALA A 60 6.73 13.17 24.70
C ALA A 60 5.84 11.92 24.69
N VAL A 61 5.17 11.66 25.81
CA VAL A 61 4.21 10.54 25.96
C VAL A 61 3.07 10.62 24.92
N SER A 62 2.74 11.82 24.44
CA SER A 62 1.77 12.04 23.36
C SER A 62 2.25 11.57 21.99
N GLY A 63 3.56 11.32 21.83
CA GLY A 63 4.21 11.07 20.54
C GLY A 63 4.69 12.33 19.83
N SER A 64 4.52 13.52 20.43
CA SER A 64 5.05 14.78 19.88
C SER A 64 6.57 14.85 20.05
N HIS A 65 7.29 15.31 19.03
CA HIS A 65 8.74 15.50 19.13
C HIS A 65 9.10 16.72 20.01
N PHE A 66 8.25 17.76 19.99
CA PHE A 66 8.33 18.94 20.85
C PHE A 66 7.01 19.13 21.61
N ASN A 67 7.04 19.49 22.90
CA ASN A 67 5.82 19.77 23.68
C ASN A 67 5.29 21.19 23.58
N ASP A 68 5.95 22.07 22.81
CA ASP A 68 5.51 23.45 22.58
C ASP A 68 4.33 23.56 21.58
N GLY A 69 3.82 22.43 21.09
CA GLY A 69 2.76 22.38 20.09
C GLY A 69 3.27 22.56 18.65
N THR A 70 4.58 22.67 18.45
CA THR A 70 5.19 22.66 17.13
C THR A 70 4.95 21.32 16.46
N ILE A 71 4.34 21.36 15.28
CA ILE A 71 4.14 20.18 14.45
C ILE A 71 5.49 19.84 13.81
N ALA A 72 6.13 18.77 14.29
CA ALA A 72 7.42 18.33 13.79
C ALA A 72 7.28 17.18 12.78
N GLN A 73 8.23 17.10 11.85
CA GLN A 73 8.30 16.00 10.88
C GLN A 73 8.48 14.63 11.54
N TYR A 74 9.09 14.61 12.73
CA TYR A 74 9.32 13.41 13.52
C TYR A 74 8.20 13.11 14.52
N ASP A 75 7.08 13.84 14.53
CA ASP A 75 5.95 13.48 15.39
C ASP A 75 5.44 12.08 15.05
N ILE A 76 5.13 11.28 16.07
CA ILE A 76 4.44 10.01 15.91
C ILE A 76 2.97 10.31 15.58
N VAL A 77 2.54 9.93 14.39
CA VAL A 77 1.17 10.16 13.91
C VAL A 77 0.30 8.89 14.00
N GLY A 78 0.90 7.73 14.23
CA GLY A 78 0.18 6.47 14.37
C GLY A 78 1.09 5.26 14.53
N MET A 79 0.49 4.08 14.59
CA MET A 79 1.25 2.82 14.50
C MET A 79 1.62 2.55 13.04
N TRP A 80 2.79 1.92 12.81
CA TRP A 80 3.22 1.52 11.48
C TRP A 80 2.31 0.43 10.92
N GLU A 81 1.90 0.61 9.67
CA GLU A 81 1.17 -0.38 8.90
C GLU A 81 2.07 -0.82 7.75
N GLU A 82 2.35 -2.12 7.64
CA GLU A 82 3.12 -2.69 6.52
C GLU A 82 2.54 -2.18 5.19
N PRO A 83 3.36 -1.58 4.32
CA PRO A 83 2.92 -1.18 2.98
C PRO A 83 2.30 -2.40 2.30
N ARG A 84 1.03 -2.30 1.92
CA ARG A 84 0.42 -3.37 1.11
C ARG A 84 1.15 -3.38 -0.23
N PRO A 85 1.59 -4.56 -0.72
CA PRO A 85 2.23 -4.63 -2.03
C PRO A 85 1.25 -4.08 -3.07
N ALA A 86 1.58 -2.93 -3.64
CA ALA A 86 0.86 -2.37 -4.76
C ALA A 86 1.31 -3.14 -6.01
N VAL A 87 0.48 -4.04 -6.51
CA VAL A 87 0.75 -4.71 -7.78
C VAL A 87 0.36 -3.75 -8.90
N THR A 88 1.36 -3.14 -9.54
CA THR A 88 1.14 -2.40 -10.79
C THR A 88 0.97 -3.40 -11.91
N LEU A 89 -0.27 -3.70 -12.28
CA LEU A 89 -0.61 -4.51 -13.45
C LEU A 89 -0.68 -3.61 -14.68
N THR A 90 0.30 -3.74 -15.58
CA THR A 90 0.17 -3.23 -16.94
C THR A 90 -0.69 -4.20 -17.73
N LEU A 91 -1.98 -3.85 -17.89
CA LEU A 91 -2.91 -4.65 -18.69
C LEU A 91 -2.99 -4.11 -20.12
N PRO A 92 -3.08 -4.99 -21.12
CA PRO A 92 -3.23 -4.55 -22.50
C PRO A 92 -4.57 -3.86 -22.69
N CYS A 93 -4.64 -2.86 -23.58
CA CYS A 93 -5.86 -2.10 -23.78
C CYS A 93 -6.88 -2.95 -24.55
N PRO A 94 -8.11 -3.16 -24.04
CA PRO A 94 -9.15 -3.83 -24.81
C PRO A 94 -9.46 -3.08 -26.11
N LEU A 95 -9.90 -3.83 -27.11
CA LEU A 95 -10.35 -3.27 -28.37
C LEU A 95 -11.56 -2.35 -28.18
N LYS A 96 -11.49 -1.18 -28.80
CA LYS A 96 -12.61 -0.21 -28.84
C LYS A 96 -13.55 -0.46 -30.01
N GLU A 97 -13.04 -1.06 -31.08
CA GLU A 97 -13.76 -1.32 -32.31
C GLU A 97 -13.61 -2.80 -32.71
N PRO A 98 -14.63 -3.39 -33.35
CA PRO A 98 -14.57 -4.77 -33.77
C PRO A 98 -13.68 -4.94 -35.00
N GLN A 99 -12.83 -5.96 -34.98
CA GLN A 99 -11.99 -6.40 -36.11
C GLN A 99 -12.13 -7.89 -36.39
N GLU A 100 -11.72 -8.33 -37.57
CA GLU A 100 -11.61 -9.75 -37.89
C GLU A 100 -10.47 -10.40 -37.10
N ASN A 101 -10.56 -11.71 -36.85
CA ASN A 101 -9.55 -12.48 -36.13
C ASN A 101 -9.22 -12.00 -34.70
N MET A 102 -10.14 -11.27 -34.04
CA MET A 102 -9.99 -10.87 -32.64
C MET A 102 -10.12 -12.04 -31.68
N TRP A 103 -9.70 -11.81 -30.45
CA TRP A 103 -9.84 -12.73 -29.32
C TRP A 103 -10.79 -12.13 -28.29
N PHE A 104 -11.56 -12.95 -27.58
CA PHE A 104 -12.37 -12.48 -26.47
C PHE A 104 -12.42 -13.48 -25.32
N ILE A 105 -12.65 -12.95 -24.12
CA ILE A 105 -12.87 -13.76 -22.91
C ILE A 105 -14.37 -13.92 -22.70
N ASP A 106 -14.85 -15.16 -22.73
CA ASP A 106 -16.27 -15.46 -22.58
C ASP A 106 -16.75 -15.38 -21.11
N ASN A 107 -17.97 -15.85 -20.85
CA ASN A 107 -18.52 -15.88 -19.50
C ASN A 107 -17.88 -16.96 -18.61
N ASP A 108 -17.36 -18.03 -19.23
CA ASP A 108 -16.75 -19.17 -18.56
C ASP A 108 -15.24 -18.98 -18.36
N PHE A 109 -14.75 -17.76 -18.59
CA PHE A 109 -13.34 -17.39 -18.49
C PHE A 109 -12.44 -18.20 -19.43
N THR A 110 -12.94 -18.49 -20.64
CA THR A 110 -12.21 -19.12 -21.73
C THR A 110 -11.87 -18.09 -22.81
N ILE A 111 -10.71 -18.25 -23.42
CA ILE A 111 -10.26 -17.40 -24.53
C ILE A 111 -10.74 -18.03 -25.84
N VAL A 112 -11.45 -17.25 -26.65
CA VAL A 112 -12.05 -17.71 -27.91
C VAL A 112 -11.68 -16.78 -29.04
N LYS A 113 -11.29 -17.36 -30.18
CA LYS A 113 -11.02 -16.61 -31.41
C LYS A 113 -12.31 -16.36 -32.20
N SER A 114 -12.53 -15.12 -32.61
CA SER A 114 -13.58 -14.75 -33.55
C SER A 114 -13.01 -14.56 -34.94
N MET A 115 -13.55 -15.26 -35.93
CA MET A 115 -13.20 -15.00 -37.33
C MET A 115 -13.93 -13.75 -37.89
N PHE A 116 -15.05 -13.35 -37.31
CA PHE A 116 -15.91 -12.30 -37.86
C PHE A 116 -16.09 -11.13 -36.89
N ALA A 117 -15.87 -9.91 -37.37
CA ALA A 117 -16.07 -8.68 -36.59
C ALA A 117 -17.54 -8.48 -36.15
N ASN A 118 -18.50 -8.99 -36.92
CA ASN A 118 -19.94 -8.81 -36.68
C ASN A 118 -20.61 -9.97 -35.94
N ALA A 119 -19.83 -10.90 -35.36
CA ALA A 119 -20.41 -12.03 -34.66
C ALA A 119 -21.26 -11.58 -33.45
N PRO A 120 -22.36 -12.29 -33.11
CA PRO A 120 -23.29 -11.85 -32.07
C PRO A 120 -22.63 -11.58 -30.71
N PHE A 121 -21.60 -12.36 -30.37
CA PHE A 121 -20.85 -12.20 -29.12
C PHE A 121 -19.96 -10.96 -29.08
N VAL A 122 -19.52 -10.42 -30.24
CA VAL A 122 -18.70 -9.19 -30.29
C VAL A 122 -19.52 -8.01 -29.78
N LYS A 123 -20.79 -7.91 -30.20
CA LYS A 123 -21.73 -6.88 -29.71
C LYS A 123 -21.94 -6.96 -28.19
N LYS A 124 -21.77 -8.14 -27.60
CA LYS A 124 -21.89 -8.36 -26.16
C LYS A 124 -20.60 -8.04 -25.41
N PHE A 125 -19.44 -8.50 -25.89
CA PHE A 125 -18.18 -8.49 -25.15
C PHE A 125 -17.30 -7.26 -25.42
N LEU A 126 -17.42 -6.64 -26.60
CA LEU A 126 -16.70 -5.41 -26.93
C LEU A 126 -17.03 -4.25 -25.96
N PRO A 127 -18.31 -3.91 -25.66
CA PRO A 127 -18.62 -2.85 -24.70
C PRO A 127 -18.22 -3.21 -23.25
N GLN A 128 -17.92 -4.48 -22.97
CA GLN A 128 -17.44 -4.94 -21.67
C GLN A 128 -15.91 -4.89 -21.54
N GLY A 129 -15.20 -4.47 -22.58
CA GLY A 129 -13.74 -4.44 -22.60
C GLY A 129 -13.10 -5.82 -22.55
N ARG A 130 -13.76 -6.84 -23.14
CA ARG A 130 -13.31 -8.24 -23.11
C ARG A 130 -12.78 -8.75 -24.45
N CYS A 131 -12.57 -7.86 -25.42
CA CYS A 131 -12.07 -8.18 -26.75
C CYS A 131 -10.65 -7.64 -26.93
N PHE A 132 -9.79 -8.42 -27.58
CA PHE A 132 -8.35 -8.18 -27.68
C PHE A 132 -7.83 -8.47 -29.09
N ALA A 133 -6.74 -7.81 -29.47
CA ALA A 133 -6.11 -7.99 -30.78
C ALA A 133 -5.35 -9.33 -30.88
N SER A 134 -4.76 -9.79 -29.77
CA SER A 134 -4.00 -11.03 -29.69
C SER A 134 -4.55 -11.96 -28.60
N GLU A 135 -4.20 -13.25 -28.71
CA GLU A 135 -4.49 -14.26 -27.68
C GLU A 135 -3.72 -13.96 -26.39
N GLU A 136 -2.47 -13.47 -26.53
CA GLU A 136 -1.58 -13.09 -25.44
C GLU A 136 -2.19 -11.98 -24.58
N ASP A 137 -2.72 -10.93 -25.21
CA ASP A 137 -3.40 -9.84 -24.50
C ASP A 137 -4.62 -10.34 -23.70
N ALA A 138 -5.40 -11.26 -24.30
CA ALA A 138 -6.54 -11.87 -23.64
C ALA A 138 -6.11 -12.75 -22.46
N GLN A 139 -4.98 -13.44 -22.58
CA GLN A 139 -4.41 -14.30 -21.55
C GLN A 139 -3.89 -13.50 -20.36
N GLU A 140 -3.18 -12.39 -20.59
CA GLU A 140 -2.74 -11.49 -19.53
C GLU A 140 -3.93 -10.95 -18.71
N TRP A 141 -5.02 -10.56 -19.37
CA TRP A 141 -6.25 -10.16 -18.69
C TRP A 141 -6.88 -11.28 -17.88
N LEU A 142 -6.93 -12.49 -18.44
CA LEU A 142 -7.49 -13.66 -17.77
C LEU A 142 -6.70 -13.99 -16.49
N ASP A 143 -5.37 -13.95 -16.56
CA ASP A 143 -4.50 -14.23 -15.43
C ASP A 143 -4.60 -13.15 -14.34
N ALA A 144 -4.71 -11.88 -14.73
CA ALA A 144 -4.96 -10.78 -13.80
C ALA A 144 -6.31 -10.90 -13.07
N MET A 145 -7.37 -11.31 -13.79
CA MET A 145 -8.69 -11.56 -13.18
C MET A 145 -8.67 -12.75 -12.20
N ARG A 146 -7.84 -13.77 -12.45
CA ARG A 146 -7.70 -14.92 -11.52
C ARG A 146 -6.87 -14.54 -10.29
N ASN A 147 -5.78 -13.80 -10.49
CA ASN A 147 -4.86 -13.41 -9.41
C ASN A 147 -5.45 -12.39 -8.43
N SER A 148 -6.49 -11.65 -8.83
CA SER A 148 -7.17 -10.65 -7.98
C SER A 148 -8.23 -11.23 -7.03
N ARG A 149 -8.58 -12.53 -7.12
CA ARG A 149 -9.56 -13.19 -6.23
C ARG A 149 -9.01 -13.61 -4.85
N ARG A 150 -8.03 -12.89 -4.29
CA ARG A 150 -7.47 -13.20 -2.96
C ARG A 150 -8.37 -12.70 -1.83
#